data_AF-A0AA43FLC0-F1
#
_entry.id   AF-A0AA43FLC0-F1
#
_cell.length_a   1.000
_cell.length_b   1.000
_cell.length_c   1.000
_cell.angle_alpha   90.00
_cell.angle_beta   90.00
_cell.angle_gamma   90.00
#
_symmetry.space_group_name_H-M   'P 1'
#
loop_
_entity.id
_entity.type
_entity.pdbx_description
1 polymer ?
#
loop_
_entity_poly.entity_id
_entity_poly.type
_entity_poly.pdbx_seq_one_letter_code
_entity_poly.pdbx_strand_id
1 'polypeptide(L)' 'KKEYAKQVPMRRFGSPEEVAHAVMFLASSKAAYITGATLEISGGL' A
#
# COMPACT_ATOMS: atom_id res chain seq x y z
N LYS A 1 -11.78 16.89 -3.38
CA LYS A 1 -11.68 15.40 -3.22
C LYS A 1 -11.61 14.64 -4.55
N LYS A 2 -12.46 14.91 -5.56
CA LYS A 2 -12.44 14.18 -6.85
C LYS A 2 -11.21 14.42 -7.74
N GLU A 3 -10.54 15.58 -7.65
CA GLU A 3 -9.37 15.89 -8.49
C GLU A 3 -8.13 15.06 -8.15
N TYR A 4 -7.86 14.81 -6.86
CA TYR A 4 -6.66 14.08 -6.42
C TYR A 4 -6.67 12.62 -6.84
N ALA A 5 -7.84 11.97 -6.88
CA ALA A 5 -7.95 10.60 -7.37
C ALA A 5 -7.51 10.47 -8.84
N LYS A 6 -7.59 11.54 -9.64
CA LYS A 6 -7.12 11.53 -11.04
C LYS A 6 -5.60 11.52 -11.14
N GLN A 7 -4.89 11.99 -10.11
CA GLN A 7 -3.43 12.01 -10.05
C GLN A 7 -2.86 10.65 -9.64
N VAL A 8 -3.64 9.83 -8.91
CA VAL A 8 -3.30 8.43 -8.64
C VAL A 8 -3.37 7.65 -9.96
N PRO A 9 -2.32 6.92 -10.39
CA PRO A 9 -2.37 6.10 -11.60
C PRO A 9 -3.49 5.04 -11.59
N MET A 10 -3.77 4.46 -10.42
CA MET A 10 -4.92 3.55 -10.23
C MET A 10 -6.28 4.24 -10.27
N ARG A 11 -6.34 5.57 -10.42
CA ARG A 11 -7.55 6.40 -10.55
C ARG A 11 -8.55 6.28 -9.40
N ARG A 12 -8.10 5.83 -8.23
CA ARG A 12 -8.92 5.71 -7.01
C ARG A 12 -8.07 5.93 -5.77
N PHE A 13 -8.73 6.22 -4.66
CA PHE A 13 -8.08 6.14 -3.36
C PHE A 13 -7.94 4.67 -2.94
N GLY A 14 -6.86 4.40 -2.20
CA GLY A 14 -6.72 3.14 -1.49
C GLY A 14 -7.77 2.99 -0.39
N SER A 15 -8.13 1.77 -0.06
CA SER A 15 -8.97 1.46 1.10
C SER A 15 -8.10 1.12 2.32
N PRO A 16 -8.61 1.30 3.56
CA PRO A 16 -7.88 0.89 4.77
C PRO A 16 -7.48 -0.60 4.76
N GLU A 17 -8.29 -1.46 4.15
CA GLU A 17 -8.05 -2.90 4.06
C GLU A 17 -6.82 -3.23 3.22
N GLU A 18 -6.52 -2.43 2.19
CA GLU A 18 -5.31 -2.63 1.37
C GLU A 18 -4.04 -2.37 2.17
N VAL A 19 -4.06 -1.37 3.05
CA VAL A 19 -2.96 -1.11 3.99
C VAL A 19 -2.86 -2.25 5.00
N ALA A 20 -4.00 -2.71 5.55
CA ALA A 20 -4.03 -3.81 6.50
C ALA A 20 -3.45 -5.10 5.91
N HIS A 21 -3.72 -5.42 4.64
CA HIS A 21 -3.15 -6.58 3.96
C HIS A 21 -1.63 -6.49 3.81
N ALA A 22 -1.10 -5.31 3.47
CA ALA A 22 0.34 -5.11 3.36
C ALA A 22 1.04 -5.26 4.73
N VAL A 23 0.45 -4.70 5.78
CA VAL A 23 0.91 -4.88 7.17
C VAL A 23 0.85 -6.34 7.57
N MET A 24 -0.24 -7.05 7.27
CA MET A 24 -0.40 -8.47 7.54
C MET A 24 0.67 -9.31 6.84
N PHE A 25 1.02 -8.98 5.59
CA PHE A 25 2.11 -9.63 4.88
C PHE A 25 3.45 -9.42 5.59
N LEU A 26 3.79 -8.18 5.94
CA LEU A 26 5.03 -7.85 6.64
C LEU A 26 5.12 -8.49 8.03
N ALA A 27 3.99 -8.64 8.71
CA ALA A 27 3.92 -9.32 10.01
C ALA A 27 3.95 -10.86 9.89
N SER A 28 3.78 -11.41 8.70
CA SER A 28 3.74 -12.86 8.48
C SER A 28 5.14 -13.48 8.33
N SER A 29 5.22 -14.79 8.50
CA SER A 29 6.46 -15.55 8.24
C SER A 29 6.94 -15.47 6.79
N LYS A 30 6.09 -15.04 5.85
CA LYS A 30 6.46 -14.86 4.44
C LYS A 30 7.42 -13.70 4.22
N ALA A 31 7.45 -12.74 5.15
CA ALA A 31 8.34 -11.58 5.10
C ALA A 31 9.58 -11.75 6.01
N ALA A 32 9.89 -12.96 6.48
CA ALA A 32 10.91 -13.20 7.50
C ALA A 32 12.33 -12.69 7.17
N TYR A 33 12.64 -12.44 5.89
CA TYR A 33 13.93 -11.91 5.43
C TYR A 33 13.87 -10.45 4.96
N ILE A 34 12.72 -9.79 5.13
CA ILE A 34 12.53 -8.39 4.77
C ILE A 34 12.75 -7.55 6.02
N THR A 35 13.82 -6.76 6.03
CA THR A 35 14.16 -5.82 7.10
C THR A 35 14.78 -4.55 6.52
N GLY A 36 14.57 -3.40 7.19
CA GLY A 36 15.09 -2.11 6.74
C GLY A 36 14.47 -1.57 5.43
N ALA A 37 13.43 -2.23 4.91
CA ALA A 37 12.74 -1.83 3.69
C ALA A 37 11.48 -1.02 4.00
N THR A 38 11.15 -0.08 3.11
CA THR A 38 9.86 0.64 3.13
C THR A 38 8.98 0.11 2.02
N LEU A 39 7.76 -0.30 2.36
CA LEU A 39 6.75 -0.72 1.39
C LEU A 39 5.76 0.41 1.17
N GLU A 40 5.80 1.01 -0.02
CA GLU A 40 4.90 2.10 -0.39
C GLU A 40 3.55 1.58 -0.90
N ILE A 41 2.47 2.21 -0.42
CA ILE A 41 1.08 1.86 -0.77
C ILE A 41 0.38 3.13 -1.28
N SER A 42 0.80 3.63 -2.45
CA SER A 42 0.34 4.92 -3.01
C SER A 42 -0.63 4.77 -4.19
N GLY A 43 -0.83 3.55 -4.71
CA GLY A 43 -1.56 3.35 -5.97
C GLY A 43 -0.82 3.90 -7.20
N GLY A 44 0.49 4.13 -7.07
CA GLY A 44 1.40 4.59 -8.13
C GLY A 44 1.75 6.08 -8.09
N LEU A 45 1.34 6.80 -7.05
CA LEU A 45 1.80 8.16 -6.77
C LEU A 45 3.26 8.20 -6.29
#